data_AF-A0A958A0D6-F1
#
_entry.id   AF-A0A958A0D6-F1
#
_cell.length_a   1.000
_cell.length_b   1.000
_cell.length_c   1.000
_cell.angle_alpha   90.00
_cell.angle_beta   90.00
_cell.angle_gamma   90.00
#
_symmetry.space_group_name_H-M   'P 1'
#
loop_
_entity.id
_entity.type
_entity.pdbx_description
1 polymer ?
#
loop_
_entity_poly.entity_id
_entity_poly.type
_entity_poly.pdbx_seq_one_letter_code
_entity_poly.pdbx_strand_id
1 'polypeptide(L)'
;MKPSQSLSSAPAGCRLLVVLALLGVCLTHSISQSQAAGPSPMVDAWQLEIGAVDDFSSGIDICTPPIAPVTLSNPTVVTNCTQAGLQTALNQGGHIAFNCGPNPVTINISSPLVTSATKDTVIDGGGLITLNGGNSSRILEKPFTPGSDTDKTLGNDLTLQNIRFINAKGPTATSGSADRGGAITVTSPGTKLHIINSTFANNHTASQTKEDNQGGAIFAANIYETIIVGSVFENNSAGNGGAFGAIASGLVVYNSRFTSNQAADNTSGGIVRGHGGAIHLDGVTNSFNPDSNKVVDICGSIFEDNTAIRGGGAIKTTISDNKGTKATYTRSTFTNNRLLGVPPAEGHGGAIYHIEDDFASGFNEDNFELSQNTFSGNEAYRQGGGVWYLVNGLVKVENNTFYNNRTIDGALGMGGALVLGSQSGAPVHEITNNTFAQNYAWFHGGGIQAPNNPIVKLTNNIFYYNESERDWANYQMNRAADIDGGGNIQFPRERFNQSGTPDDGKVTTSVIIANPLLGPLADNGGFNRTMALQTGSPAINTGAAGCPTTDQRNGARIGNCDSGAFEYDSLPLSDWSVFLPAIVK
;
A
#
# COMPACT_ATOMS: atom_id res chain seq x y z
N MET A 1 33.68 40.31 10.75
CA MET A 1 34.77 40.45 11.75
C MET A 1 35.31 39.06 12.05
N LYS A 2 36.64 38.87 11.97
CA LYS A 2 37.42 37.64 12.29
C LYS A 2 37.34 37.27 13.80
N PRO A 3 37.96 36.17 14.33
CA PRO A 3 38.86 35.13 13.73
C PRO A 3 38.47 33.64 14.07
N SER A 4 38.82 32.59 13.30
CA SER A 4 40.09 31.83 13.09
C SER A 4 40.59 30.93 14.24
N GLN A 5 40.79 29.63 13.98
CA GLN A 5 41.91 28.71 14.36
C GLN A 5 41.45 27.24 14.20
N SER A 6 42.24 26.21 13.87
CA SER A 6 43.47 25.97 13.10
C SER A 6 43.64 24.43 13.04
N LEU A 7 44.33 23.97 12.00
CA LEU A 7 44.62 22.58 11.60
C LEU A 7 45.54 21.75 12.54
N SER A 8 45.61 20.45 12.20
CA SER A 8 46.68 19.44 12.43
C SER A 8 46.37 18.44 13.56
N SER A 9 46.68 17.14 13.49
CA SER A 9 47.51 16.34 12.59
C SER A 9 47.19 14.84 12.81
N ALA A 10 47.34 14.01 11.78
CA ALA A 10 47.49 12.55 11.92
C ALA A 10 48.94 12.21 12.32
N PRO A 11 49.20 10.98 12.80
CA PRO A 11 50.03 10.11 11.95
C PRO A 11 49.63 8.62 11.97
N ALA A 12 50.23 7.91 11.01
CA ALA A 12 50.02 6.52 10.64
C ALA A 12 50.99 5.53 11.32
N GLY A 13 50.59 4.25 11.35
CA GLY A 13 51.45 3.13 10.92
C GLY A 13 51.99 2.16 11.98
N CYS A 14 51.61 0.88 11.88
CA CYS A 14 52.55 -0.25 11.93
C CYS A 14 51.93 -1.57 11.42
N ARG A 15 52.68 -2.29 10.57
CA ARG A 15 52.45 -3.65 10.03
C ARG A 15 53.57 -4.57 10.53
N LEU A 16 53.28 -5.85 10.84
CA LEU A 16 54.07 -7.10 10.64
C LEU A 16 53.52 -8.22 11.58
N LEU A 17 53.66 -9.55 11.45
CA LEU A 17 53.79 -10.59 10.39
C LEU A 17 54.14 -11.93 11.13
N VAL A 18 53.54 -13.09 10.74
CA VAL A 18 53.97 -14.53 10.93
C VAL A 18 54.04 -15.09 12.39
N VAL A 19 53.86 -16.38 12.82
CA VAL A 19 54.13 -17.75 12.29
C VAL A 19 53.34 -18.88 13.05
N LEU A 20 53.04 -19.95 12.29
CA LEU A 20 52.73 -21.39 12.52
C LEU A 20 52.70 -22.10 13.92
N ALA A 21 51.69 -22.98 14.05
CA ALA A 21 51.70 -24.47 14.23
C ALA A 21 51.89 -25.23 15.59
N LEU A 22 50.87 -26.05 15.89
CA LEU A 22 50.82 -27.50 16.25
C LEU A 22 51.19 -28.07 17.66
N LEU A 23 50.44 -29.15 17.98
CA LEU A 23 50.49 -30.16 19.07
C LEU A 23 49.69 -29.78 20.35
N GLY A 24 48.70 -30.52 20.87
CA GLY A 24 48.26 -31.90 20.67
C GLY A 24 48.37 -32.67 21.99
N VAL A 25 47.30 -32.78 22.79
CA VAL A 25 47.13 -33.85 23.80
C VAL A 25 45.65 -34.23 23.91
N CYS A 26 45.44 -35.53 23.76
CA CYS A 26 44.19 -36.27 23.80
C CYS A 26 43.79 -36.55 25.26
N LEU A 27 42.51 -36.42 25.61
CA LEU A 27 41.91 -37.17 26.72
C LEU A 27 40.45 -37.47 26.37
N THR A 28 40.21 -38.74 26.11
CA THR A 28 38.97 -39.43 25.77
C THR A 28 38.00 -39.44 26.94
N HIS A 29 36.73 -39.12 26.75
CA HIS A 29 35.60 -39.78 27.42
C HIS A 29 34.40 -39.85 26.46
N SER A 30 33.91 -41.07 26.32
CA SER A 30 32.91 -41.57 25.40
C SER A 30 31.48 -41.19 25.81
N ILE A 31 30.70 -40.62 24.89
CA ILE A 31 29.24 -40.75 24.87
C ILE A 31 28.82 -41.05 23.43
N SER A 32 27.98 -42.09 23.31
CA SER A 32 27.47 -42.73 22.11
C SER A 32 26.86 -41.77 21.08
N GLN A 33 27.26 -41.92 19.82
CA GLN A 33 26.64 -41.30 18.65
C GLN A 33 25.23 -41.87 18.42
N SER A 34 24.21 -41.03 18.56
CA SER A 34 22.97 -41.14 17.77
C SER A 34 23.02 -40.07 16.70
N GLN A 35 22.91 -40.48 15.44
CA GLN A 35 22.86 -39.62 14.26
C GLN A 35 21.78 -38.53 14.43
N ALA A 36 22.20 -37.26 14.50
CA ALA A 36 21.34 -36.11 14.24
C ALA A 36 21.56 -35.72 12.78
N ALA A 37 20.49 -35.83 12.00
CA ALA A 37 20.45 -35.52 10.58
C ALA A 37 20.93 -34.09 10.30
N GLY A 38 21.75 -33.95 9.26
CA GLY A 38 22.09 -32.64 8.70
C GLY A 38 20.86 -31.91 8.16
N PRO A 39 20.98 -30.61 7.84
CA PRO A 39 19.89 -29.85 7.25
C PRO A 39 19.50 -30.51 5.93
N SER A 40 18.31 -31.10 5.88
CA SER A 40 17.72 -31.58 4.63
C SER A 40 17.67 -30.43 3.63
N PRO A 41 18.17 -30.61 2.40
CA PRO A 41 17.89 -29.69 1.33
C PRO A 41 16.46 -29.98 0.85
N MET A 42 15.46 -29.39 1.50
CA MET A 42 14.16 -29.20 0.85
C MET A 42 14.31 -28.04 -0.11
N VAL A 43 14.98 -28.31 -1.23
CA VAL A 43 14.79 -27.57 -2.46
C VAL A 43 13.47 -28.09 -3.02
N ASP A 44 12.36 -27.69 -2.38
CA ASP A 44 11.06 -27.87 -2.99
C ASP A 44 11.05 -26.96 -4.21
N ALA A 45 11.05 -27.62 -5.36
CA ALA A 45 10.94 -27.02 -6.66
C ALA A 45 9.58 -26.30 -6.78
N TRP A 46 9.51 -25.08 -6.26
CA TRP A 46 8.59 -24.05 -6.72
C TRP A 46 9.20 -23.41 -7.97
N GLN A 47 9.38 -24.21 -9.01
CA GLN A 47 9.13 -23.66 -10.33
C GLN A 47 7.62 -23.71 -10.49
N LEU A 48 6.97 -22.61 -10.12
CA LEU A 48 5.72 -22.26 -10.79
C LEU A 48 6.04 -22.31 -12.28
N GLU A 49 5.51 -23.31 -12.97
CA GLU A 49 5.12 -23.06 -14.35
C GLU A 49 4.12 -21.91 -14.27
N ILE A 50 4.62 -20.70 -14.51
CA ILE A 50 3.79 -19.54 -14.84
C ILE A 50 3.22 -19.90 -16.21
N GLY A 51 2.18 -20.75 -16.20
CA GLY A 51 1.28 -20.89 -17.32
C GLY A 51 0.67 -19.51 -17.51
N ALA A 52 1.11 -18.82 -18.57
CA ALA A 52 0.49 -17.63 -19.06
C ALA A 52 -0.99 -17.93 -19.36
N VAL A 53 -1.86 -17.73 -18.38
CA VAL A 53 -3.23 -17.34 -18.65
C VAL A 53 -3.16 -15.82 -18.71
N ASP A 54 -3.20 -15.32 -19.94
CA ASP A 54 -3.19 -13.91 -20.33
C ASP A 54 -4.41 -13.17 -19.77
N ASP A 55 -4.56 -13.08 -18.45
CA ASP A 55 -5.63 -12.28 -17.85
C ASP A 55 -5.25 -10.80 -17.93
N PHE A 56 -6.13 -10.02 -18.56
CA PHE A 56 -6.03 -8.56 -18.65
C PHE A 56 -6.49 -7.92 -17.34
N SER A 57 -7.30 -8.65 -16.57
CA SER A 57 -7.93 -8.23 -15.33
C SER A 57 -7.26 -8.84 -14.11
N SER A 58 -7.62 -8.34 -12.93
CA SER A 58 -7.20 -8.89 -11.65
C SER A 58 -7.93 -10.17 -11.26
N GLY A 59 -9.08 -10.46 -11.89
CA GLY A 59 -10.01 -11.52 -11.48
C GLY A 59 -10.65 -11.31 -10.10
N ILE A 60 -10.46 -10.15 -9.47
CA ILE A 60 -11.00 -9.84 -8.14
C ILE A 60 -12.42 -9.27 -8.28
N ASP A 61 -13.33 -9.70 -7.41
CA ASP A 61 -14.68 -9.16 -7.30
C ASP A 61 -15.11 -9.14 -5.83
N ILE A 62 -14.65 -8.12 -5.09
CA ILE A 62 -14.84 -8.00 -3.62
C ILE A 62 -15.71 -6.79 -3.26
N CYS A 63 -15.67 -5.74 -4.08
CA CYS A 63 -16.47 -4.54 -3.91
C CYS A 63 -17.21 -4.24 -5.20
N THR A 64 -18.44 -3.76 -5.10
CA THR A 64 -19.20 -3.30 -6.27
C THR A 64 -18.46 -2.12 -6.89
N PRO A 65 -17.95 -2.24 -8.12
CA PRO A 65 -17.21 -1.15 -8.74
C PRO A 65 -18.10 0.08 -8.98
N PRO A 66 -17.55 1.30 -8.86
CA PRO A 66 -18.30 2.53 -9.14
C PRO A 66 -18.58 2.74 -10.63
N ILE A 67 -17.85 2.04 -11.51
CA ILE A 67 -17.99 2.10 -12.97
C ILE A 67 -17.85 0.69 -13.56
N ALA A 68 -18.42 0.49 -14.75
CA ALA A 68 -18.31 -0.75 -15.54
C ALA A 68 -17.63 -0.46 -16.88
N PRO A 69 -17.11 -1.49 -17.60
CA PRO A 69 -16.60 -1.31 -18.95
C PRO A 69 -17.60 -0.58 -19.85
N VAL A 70 -17.10 0.36 -20.65
CA VAL A 70 -17.92 1.15 -21.55
C VAL A 70 -18.40 0.26 -22.70
N THR A 71 -19.71 0.22 -22.92
CA THR A 71 -20.28 -0.41 -24.13
C THR A 71 -19.97 0.45 -25.34
N LEU A 72 -19.34 -0.12 -26.36
CA LEU A 72 -18.89 0.66 -27.51
C LEU A 72 -20.05 1.10 -28.41
N SER A 73 -20.02 2.36 -28.84
CA SER A 73 -20.99 2.93 -29.78
C SER A 73 -20.26 3.45 -31.01
N ASN A 74 -20.58 2.88 -32.19
CA ASN A 74 -19.97 3.21 -33.49
C ASN A 74 -18.43 3.34 -33.45
N PRO A 75 -17.70 2.33 -32.96
CA PRO A 75 -16.25 2.47 -32.78
C PRO A 75 -15.51 2.57 -34.11
N THR A 76 -14.46 3.38 -34.13
CA THR A 76 -13.42 3.29 -35.17
C THR A 76 -12.62 2.01 -34.94
N VAL A 77 -12.69 1.08 -35.91
CA VAL A 77 -12.06 -0.24 -35.79
C VAL A 77 -10.67 -0.24 -36.44
N VAL A 78 -9.64 -0.53 -35.63
CA VAL A 78 -8.26 -0.71 -36.10
C VAL A 78 -8.10 -2.16 -36.62
N THR A 79 -7.96 -2.31 -37.93
CA THR A 79 -7.86 -3.63 -38.60
C THR A 79 -6.44 -4.03 -38.99
N ASN A 80 -5.54 -3.05 -39.18
CA ASN A 80 -4.14 -3.31 -39.54
C ASN A 80 -3.25 -3.57 -38.31
N CYS A 81 -3.74 -3.23 -37.11
CA CYS A 81 -3.10 -3.49 -35.82
C CYS A 81 -1.65 -3.02 -35.75
N THR A 82 -1.42 -1.84 -36.32
CA THR A 82 -0.14 -1.14 -36.30
C THR A 82 -0.23 0.13 -35.46
N GLN A 83 0.91 0.64 -35.01
CA GLN A 83 0.98 1.95 -34.34
C GLN A 83 0.32 3.06 -35.20
N ALA A 84 0.57 3.09 -36.52
CA ALA A 84 0.02 4.10 -37.42
C ALA A 84 -1.50 4.00 -37.57
N GLY A 85 -2.05 2.78 -37.61
CA GLY A 85 -3.49 2.56 -37.63
C GLY A 85 -4.15 3.03 -36.33
N LEU A 86 -3.55 2.70 -35.18
CA LEU A 86 -4.03 3.16 -33.89
C LEU A 86 -3.95 4.69 -33.77
N GLN A 87 -2.84 5.33 -34.17
CA GLN A 87 -2.74 6.79 -34.15
C GLN A 87 -3.82 7.45 -35.03
N THR A 88 -4.15 6.86 -36.18
CA THR A 88 -5.21 7.36 -37.06
C THR A 88 -6.58 7.33 -36.36
N ALA A 89 -6.87 6.26 -35.63
CA ALA A 89 -8.09 6.17 -34.82
C ALA A 89 -8.10 7.19 -33.67
N LEU A 90 -6.98 7.33 -32.96
CA LEU A 90 -6.84 8.28 -31.84
C LEU A 90 -7.03 9.74 -32.27
N ASN A 91 -6.56 10.10 -33.46
CA ASN A 91 -6.79 11.44 -34.03
C ASN A 91 -8.29 11.78 -34.21
N GLN A 92 -9.14 10.76 -34.36
CA GLN A 92 -10.59 10.96 -34.52
C GLN A 92 -11.32 11.12 -33.19
N GLY A 93 -10.73 10.62 -32.09
CA GLY A 93 -11.38 10.47 -30.78
C GLY A 93 -12.53 9.45 -30.81
N GLY A 94 -13.40 9.49 -29.82
CA GLY A 94 -14.53 8.58 -29.70
C GLY A 94 -14.14 7.18 -29.27
N HIS A 95 -14.94 6.19 -29.65
CA HIS A 95 -14.73 4.80 -29.27
C HIS A 95 -13.80 4.12 -30.28
N ILE A 96 -12.82 3.37 -29.79
CA ILE A 96 -11.80 2.69 -30.59
C ILE A 96 -11.79 1.23 -30.19
N ALA A 97 -11.89 0.36 -31.20
CA ALA A 97 -11.83 -1.09 -31.06
C ALA A 97 -10.79 -1.69 -32.01
N PHE A 98 -10.47 -2.97 -31.82
CA PHE A 98 -9.51 -3.68 -32.66
C PHE A 98 -10.15 -4.90 -33.30
N ASN A 99 -9.75 -5.19 -34.54
CA ASN A 99 -10.07 -6.44 -35.22
C ASN A 99 -8.79 -7.00 -35.84
N CYS A 100 -7.96 -7.59 -34.99
CA CYS A 100 -6.64 -8.12 -35.34
C CYS A 100 -6.63 -9.64 -35.59
N GLY A 101 -7.81 -10.25 -35.65
CA GLY A 101 -7.98 -11.70 -35.58
C GLY A 101 -8.20 -12.19 -34.14
N PRO A 102 -8.33 -13.52 -33.95
CA PRO A 102 -8.76 -14.12 -32.68
C PRO A 102 -7.65 -14.31 -31.64
N ASN A 103 -6.38 -14.14 -32.04
CA ASN A 103 -5.23 -14.38 -31.17
C ASN A 103 -4.73 -13.05 -30.56
N PRO A 104 -4.09 -13.08 -29.36
CA PRO A 104 -3.45 -11.90 -28.80
C PRO A 104 -2.44 -11.26 -29.77
N VAL A 105 -2.44 -9.93 -29.84
CA VAL A 105 -1.57 -9.14 -30.72
C VAL A 105 -0.82 -8.09 -29.92
N THR A 106 0.49 -8.05 -30.10
CA THR A 106 1.37 -7.01 -29.56
C THR A 106 1.68 -5.96 -30.62
N ILE A 107 1.32 -4.71 -30.34
CA ILE A 107 1.66 -3.54 -31.16
C ILE A 107 2.86 -2.85 -30.50
N ASN A 108 4.00 -2.86 -31.18
CA ASN A 108 5.19 -2.15 -30.72
C ASN A 108 5.02 -0.64 -30.94
N ILE A 109 5.31 0.14 -29.90
CA ILE A 109 5.18 1.60 -29.87
C ILE A 109 6.60 2.18 -29.81
N SER A 110 7.09 2.69 -30.93
CA SER A 110 8.41 3.32 -31.03
C SER A 110 8.39 4.82 -30.73
N SER A 111 7.21 5.45 -30.78
CA SER A 111 6.99 6.86 -30.42
C SER A 111 5.62 7.01 -29.76
N PRO A 112 5.45 7.93 -28.80
CA PRO A 112 4.20 8.08 -28.08
C PRO A 112 3.01 8.29 -29.01
N LEU A 113 1.91 7.59 -28.73
CA LEU A 113 0.62 7.83 -29.34
C LEU A 113 -0.06 9.00 -28.65
N VAL A 114 -0.68 9.89 -29.41
CA VAL A 114 -1.36 11.08 -28.86
C VAL A 114 -2.87 10.94 -29.06
N THR A 115 -3.65 11.05 -27.97
CA THR A 115 -5.11 11.01 -28.04
C THR A 115 -5.70 12.36 -28.48
N SER A 116 -7.00 12.39 -28.76
CA SER A 116 -7.69 13.64 -29.10
C SER A 116 -7.61 14.67 -27.95
N ALA A 117 -7.29 15.91 -28.31
CA ALA A 117 -7.33 17.04 -27.37
C ALA A 117 -8.75 17.60 -27.18
N THR A 118 -9.70 17.24 -28.06
CA THR A 118 -11.02 17.90 -28.16
C THR A 118 -12.20 16.95 -28.10
N LYS A 119 -11.95 15.65 -27.89
CA LYS A 119 -13.00 14.63 -27.80
C LYS A 119 -12.62 13.57 -26.78
N ASP A 120 -13.62 13.07 -26.07
CA ASP A 120 -13.49 11.89 -25.23
C ASP A 120 -12.98 10.70 -26.05
N THR A 121 -12.20 9.83 -25.42
CA THR A 121 -11.62 8.66 -26.07
C THR A 121 -11.82 7.43 -25.20
N VAL A 122 -12.39 6.38 -25.80
CA VAL A 122 -12.47 5.03 -25.21
C VAL A 122 -11.63 4.10 -26.05
N ILE A 123 -10.63 3.45 -25.46
CA ILE A 123 -9.83 2.42 -26.12
C ILE A 123 -10.18 1.08 -25.49
N ASP A 124 -10.76 0.18 -26.28
CA ASP A 124 -11.06 -1.18 -25.85
C ASP A 124 -10.19 -2.19 -26.61
N GLY A 125 -9.26 -2.82 -25.90
CA GLY A 125 -8.38 -3.84 -26.45
C GLY A 125 -9.04 -5.22 -26.62
N GLY A 126 -10.30 -5.39 -26.18
CA GLY A 126 -11.05 -6.64 -26.30
C GLY A 126 -10.42 -7.83 -25.60
N GLY A 127 -9.46 -7.61 -24.68
CA GLY A 127 -8.71 -8.68 -24.03
C GLY A 127 -7.73 -9.39 -24.99
N LEU A 128 -7.29 -8.72 -26.06
CA LEU A 128 -6.34 -9.30 -27.02
C LEU A 128 -5.17 -8.37 -27.36
N ILE A 129 -5.24 -7.08 -26.99
CA ILE A 129 -4.26 -6.10 -27.44
C ILE A 129 -3.25 -5.77 -26.35
N THR A 130 -1.98 -5.93 -26.70
CA THR A 130 -0.85 -5.45 -25.90
C THR A 130 -0.15 -4.31 -26.63
N LEU A 131 0.01 -3.16 -25.97
CA LEU A 131 0.84 -2.06 -26.43
C LEU A 131 2.19 -2.14 -25.71
N ASN A 132 3.27 -2.24 -26.48
CA ASN A 132 4.62 -2.49 -25.96
C ASN A 132 5.55 -1.32 -26.27
N GLY A 133 6.04 -0.61 -25.25
CA GLY A 133 6.97 0.51 -25.41
C GLY A 133 8.44 0.10 -25.59
N GLY A 134 8.76 -1.20 -25.49
CA GLY A 134 10.09 -1.75 -25.78
C GLY A 134 11.22 -1.19 -24.93
N ASN A 135 10.94 -0.76 -23.71
CA ASN A 135 11.82 -0.04 -22.77
C ASN A 135 12.45 1.22 -23.36
N SER A 136 11.81 1.82 -24.36
CA SER A 136 12.36 2.94 -25.13
C SER A 136 11.38 4.09 -25.36
N SER A 137 10.08 3.82 -25.26
CA SER A 137 9.04 4.79 -25.57
C SER A 137 7.92 4.78 -24.54
N ARG A 138 7.34 5.96 -24.31
CA ARG A 138 6.03 6.08 -23.66
C ARG A 138 4.98 5.60 -24.65
N ILE A 139 3.91 4.98 -24.15
CA ILE A 139 2.85 4.45 -25.02
C ILE A 139 1.85 5.53 -25.40
N LEU A 140 1.26 6.22 -24.43
CA LEU A 140 0.13 7.13 -24.66
C LEU A 140 0.30 8.48 -23.97
N GLU A 141 -0.09 9.54 -24.66
CA GLU A 141 -0.19 10.90 -24.13
C GLU A 141 -1.59 11.43 -24.32
N LYS A 142 -2.22 11.88 -23.22
CA LYS A 142 -3.43 12.69 -23.28
C LYS A 142 -3.02 14.15 -23.31
N PRO A 143 -3.11 14.85 -24.45
CA PRO A 143 -2.75 16.24 -24.52
C PRO A 143 -3.72 17.09 -23.69
N PHE A 144 -3.23 18.28 -23.33
CA PHE A 144 -4.02 19.31 -22.68
C PHE A 144 -5.25 19.68 -23.52
N THR A 145 -6.41 19.76 -22.87
CA THR A 145 -7.66 20.15 -23.53
C THR A 145 -7.75 21.68 -23.61
N PRO A 146 -7.85 22.29 -24.81
CA PRO A 146 -7.89 23.74 -24.95
C PRO A 146 -9.00 24.39 -24.12
N GLY A 147 -8.65 25.39 -23.32
CA GLY A 147 -9.58 26.13 -22.47
C GLY A 147 -9.87 25.48 -21.11
N SER A 148 -9.42 24.24 -20.86
CA SER A 148 -9.69 23.54 -19.58
C SER A 148 -9.00 24.19 -18.36
N ASP A 149 -7.95 24.98 -18.59
CA ASP A 149 -7.29 25.82 -17.59
C ASP A 149 -8.12 27.02 -17.16
N THR A 150 -9.10 27.44 -17.96
CA THR A 150 -10.06 28.49 -17.61
C THR A 150 -11.40 27.89 -17.17
N ASP A 151 -11.96 26.97 -17.97
CA ASP A 151 -13.21 26.28 -17.69
C ASP A 151 -12.96 24.78 -17.47
N LYS A 152 -12.95 24.35 -16.20
CA LYS A 152 -12.66 22.98 -15.79
C LYS A 152 -13.69 21.96 -16.27
N THR A 153 -14.84 22.39 -16.79
CA THR A 153 -15.85 21.48 -17.35
C THR A 153 -15.52 21.00 -18.76
N LEU A 154 -14.53 21.63 -19.43
CA LEU A 154 -14.15 21.31 -20.80
C LEU A 154 -13.20 20.12 -20.92
N GLY A 155 -12.71 19.55 -19.83
CA GLY A 155 -11.79 18.41 -19.88
C GLY A 155 -12.40 17.21 -20.61
N ASN A 156 -11.67 16.66 -21.58
CA ASN A 156 -12.12 15.46 -22.33
C ASN A 156 -11.58 14.19 -21.68
N ASP A 157 -12.45 13.18 -21.57
CA ASP A 157 -12.21 11.94 -20.83
C ASP A 157 -11.37 10.93 -21.59
N LEU A 158 -10.67 10.08 -20.85
CA LEU A 158 -9.92 8.94 -21.37
C LEU A 158 -10.31 7.68 -20.61
N THR A 159 -10.90 6.71 -21.32
CA THR A 159 -11.16 5.36 -20.79
C THR A 159 -10.28 4.35 -21.51
N LEU A 160 -9.60 3.51 -20.74
CA LEU A 160 -8.79 2.40 -21.20
C LEU A 160 -9.36 1.10 -20.62
N GLN A 161 -9.75 0.18 -21.50
CA GLN A 161 -10.36 -1.07 -21.06
C GLN A 161 -9.85 -2.30 -21.82
N ASN A 162 -9.78 -3.42 -21.10
CA ASN A 162 -9.44 -4.74 -21.65
C ASN A 162 -8.15 -4.72 -22.51
N ILE A 163 -7.12 -3.99 -22.05
CA ILE A 163 -5.90 -3.73 -22.82
C ILE A 163 -4.64 -3.81 -21.92
N ARG A 164 -3.49 -4.20 -22.49
CA ARG A 164 -2.20 -4.27 -21.78
C ARG A 164 -1.24 -3.18 -22.23
N PHE A 165 -0.51 -2.60 -21.28
CA PHE A 165 0.55 -1.62 -21.49
C PHE A 165 1.84 -2.14 -20.84
N ILE A 166 2.84 -2.48 -21.65
CA ILE A 166 4.04 -3.15 -21.16
C ILE A 166 5.34 -2.48 -21.60
N ASN A 167 6.36 -2.63 -20.77
CA ASN A 167 7.74 -2.23 -21.05
C ASN A 167 7.81 -0.77 -21.54
N ALA A 168 6.98 0.12 -21.03
CA ALA A 168 7.01 1.51 -21.46
C ALA A 168 8.07 2.28 -20.68
N LYS A 169 8.69 3.25 -21.35
CA LYS A 169 9.69 4.13 -20.77
C LYS A 169 9.32 5.59 -21.01
N GLY A 170 9.14 6.36 -19.93
CA GLY A 170 8.94 7.81 -20.03
C GLY A 170 10.11 8.48 -20.76
N PRO A 171 9.91 9.62 -21.44
CA PRO A 171 11.00 10.30 -22.13
C PRO A 171 12.01 10.86 -21.12
N THR A 172 13.26 11.06 -21.57
CA THR A 172 14.24 11.78 -20.75
C THR A 172 13.92 13.26 -20.79
N ALA A 173 13.51 13.85 -19.67
CA ALA A 173 13.26 15.28 -19.61
C ALA A 173 14.60 16.05 -19.63
N THR A 174 14.74 16.98 -20.58
CA THR A 174 15.83 17.96 -20.60
C THR A 174 15.51 19.19 -19.73
N SER A 175 14.22 19.43 -19.46
CA SER A 175 13.67 20.36 -18.46
C SER A 175 12.19 20.02 -18.17
N GLY A 176 11.64 20.47 -17.03
CA GLY A 176 10.22 20.29 -16.69
C GLY A 176 9.84 18.88 -16.22
N SER A 177 8.54 18.56 -16.20
CA SER A 177 7.92 17.31 -15.68
C SER A 177 7.62 16.25 -16.75
N ALA A 178 8.22 16.39 -17.94
CA ALA A 178 7.90 15.55 -19.10
C ALA A 178 8.24 14.06 -18.93
N ASP A 179 9.03 13.68 -17.93
CA ASP A 179 9.54 12.32 -17.68
C ASP A 179 8.68 11.45 -16.77
N ARG A 180 7.58 11.98 -16.24
CA ARG A 180 6.60 11.28 -15.40
C ARG A 180 5.67 10.43 -16.26
N GLY A 181 5.18 9.30 -15.74
CA GLY A 181 4.29 8.42 -16.51
C GLY A 181 5.06 7.65 -17.58
N GLY A 182 5.49 6.43 -17.24
CA GLY A 182 6.25 5.60 -18.17
C GLY A 182 5.40 5.09 -19.34
N ALA A 183 4.20 4.59 -19.06
CA ALA A 183 3.24 4.18 -20.09
C ALA A 183 2.34 5.33 -20.52
N ILE A 184 1.78 6.08 -19.56
CA ILE A 184 0.71 7.05 -19.81
C ILE A 184 0.94 8.32 -19.01
N THR A 185 0.69 9.47 -19.63
CA THR A 185 0.60 10.77 -18.95
C THR A 185 -0.71 11.48 -19.26
N VAL A 186 -1.34 12.05 -18.24
CA VAL A 186 -2.60 12.79 -18.32
C VAL A 186 -2.53 14.03 -17.43
N THR A 187 -2.56 15.24 -18.00
CA THR A 187 -2.36 16.48 -17.22
C THR A 187 -3.36 17.59 -17.56
N SER A 188 -4.57 17.22 -17.98
CA SER A 188 -5.60 18.17 -18.42
C SER A 188 -6.66 18.34 -17.32
N PRO A 189 -6.89 19.56 -16.80
CA PRO A 189 -7.98 19.81 -15.87
C PRO A 189 -9.34 19.40 -16.40
N GLY A 190 -10.23 18.99 -15.50
CA GLY A 190 -11.56 18.49 -15.85
C GLY A 190 -11.62 17.07 -16.40
N THR A 191 -10.50 16.52 -16.88
CA THR A 191 -10.46 15.20 -17.50
C THR A 191 -10.72 14.09 -16.49
N LYS A 192 -11.47 13.07 -16.88
CA LYS A 192 -11.58 11.81 -16.16
C LYS A 192 -10.66 10.77 -16.79
N LEU A 193 -9.97 10.01 -15.95
CA LEU A 193 -9.18 8.85 -16.37
C LEU A 193 -9.78 7.58 -15.79
N HIS A 194 -10.32 6.72 -16.64
CA HIS A 194 -10.89 5.43 -16.22
C HIS A 194 -10.06 4.27 -16.78
N ILE A 195 -9.62 3.38 -15.90
CA ILE A 195 -8.83 2.18 -16.21
C ILE A 195 -9.62 0.97 -15.76
N ILE A 196 -10.00 0.10 -16.69
CA ILE A 196 -10.90 -1.01 -16.41
C ILE A 196 -10.32 -2.31 -16.99
N ASN A 197 -10.20 -3.36 -16.19
CA ASN A 197 -9.75 -4.69 -16.64
C ASN A 197 -8.48 -4.62 -17.51
N SER A 198 -7.49 -3.83 -17.07
CA SER A 198 -6.29 -3.55 -17.86
C SER A 198 -5.02 -3.86 -17.07
N THR A 199 -3.95 -4.19 -17.78
CA THR A 199 -2.66 -4.53 -17.16
C THR A 199 -1.57 -3.52 -17.52
N PHE A 200 -0.79 -3.12 -16.52
CA PHE A 200 0.39 -2.29 -16.65
C PHE A 200 1.60 -3.03 -16.08
N ALA A 201 2.52 -3.48 -16.95
CA ALA A 201 3.63 -4.32 -16.55
C ALA A 201 4.99 -3.75 -16.97
N ASN A 202 5.97 -3.78 -16.06
CA ASN A 202 7.37 -3.44 -16.36
C ASN A 202 7.54 -2.01 -16.93
N ASN A 203 6.64 -1.09 -16.60
CA ASN A 203 6.73 0.28 -17.07
C ASN A 203 7.58 1.10 -16.11
N HIS A 204 8.35 2.04 -16.65
CA HIS A 204 9.20 2.86 -15.82
C HIS A 204 9.41 4.27 -16.35
N THR A 205 9.75 5.19 -15.45
CA THR A 205 10.21 6.52 -15.84
C THR A 205 11.67 6.47 -16.33
N ALA A 206 12.11 7.47 -17.11
CA ALA A 206 13.49 7.51 -17.60
C ALA A 206 14.52 7.68 -16.48
N SER A 207 14.20 8.48 -15.46
CA SER A 207 15.06 8.75 -14.31
C SER A 207 14.38 8.29 -13.03
N GLN A 208 15.02 7.41 -12.27
CA GLN A 208 14.49 7.01 -10.96
C GLN A 208 14.96 7.91 -9.82
N THR A 209 15.82 8.90 -10.09
CA THR A 209 16.50 9.71 -9.06
C THR A 209 16.22 11.20 -9.19
N LYS A 210 15.37 11.58 -10.13
CA LYS A 210 14.92 12.97 -10.28
C LYS A 210 13.83 13.24 -9.26
N GLU A 211 13.95 14.39 -8.60
CA GLU A 211 12.94 14.85 -7.65
C GLU A 211 11.57 14.90 -8.28
N ASP A 212 10.56 14.53 -7.50
CA ASP A 212 9.17 14.66 -7.90
C ASP A 212 8.89 13.94 -9.25
N ASN A 213 9.66 12.91 -9.58
CA ASN A 213 9.38 12.05 -10.70
C ASN A 213 8.50 10.89 -10.22
N GLN A 214 7.35 10.69 -10.87
CA GLN A 214 6.31 9.81 -10.37
C GLN A 214 5.64 8.98 -11.48
N GLY A 215 5.04 7.84 -11.11
CA GLY A 215 4.19 7.06 -11.99
C GLY A 215 4.96 6.26 -13.01
N GLY A 216 5.53 5.11 -12.61
CA GLY A 216 6.26 4.25 -13.54
C GLY A 216 5.36 3.71 -14.66
N ALA A 217 4.09 3.44 -14.37
CA ALA A 217 3.08 3.19 -15.39
C ALA A 217 2.32 4.47 -15.78
N ILE A 218 1.61 5.08 -14.83
CA ILE A 218 0.68 6.17 -15.11
C ILE A 218 1.02 7.38 -14.27
N PHE A 219 1.05 8.55 -14.91
CA PHE A 219 1.06 9.83 -14.22
C PHE A 219 -0.21 10.64 -14.54
N ALA A 220 -0.87 11.14 -13.50
CA ALA A 220 -2.06 11.98 -13.60
C ALA A 220 -1.86 13.30 -12.82
N ALA A 221 -2.20 14.45 -13.39
CA ALA A 221 -2.04 15.73 -12.69
C ALA A 221 -3.17 16.72 -12.95
N ASN A 222 -3.68 17.32 -11.88
CA ASN A 222 -4.75 18.31 -11.89
C ASN A 222 -6.00 17.85 -12.62
N ILE A 223 -6.24 16.54 -12.73
CA ILE A 223 -7.42 16.01 -13.43
C ILE A 223 -8.61 15.93 -12.48
N TYR A 224 -9.81 15.72 -13.02
CA TYR A 224 -11.03 15.64 -12.19
C TYR A 224 -11.02 14.37 -11.34
N GLU A 225 -10.87 13.20 -11.95
CA GLU A 225 -10.84 11.93 -11.22
C GLU A 225 -10.01 10.87 -11.93
N THR A 226 -9.46 9.94 -11.15
CA THR A 226 -8.97 8.65 -11.66
C THR A 226 -9.76 7.52 -11.02
N ILE A 227 -10.28 6.61 -11.83
CA ILE A 227 -10.93 5.38 -11.35
C ILE A 227 -10.22 4.18 -11.98
N ILE A 228 -9.78 3.24 -11.14
CA ILE A 228 -9.13 1.99 -11.52
C ILE A 228 -9.98 0.82 -11.03
N VAL A 229 -10.41 -0.04 -11.93
CA VAL A 229 -11.27 -1.19 -11.62
C VAL A 229 -10.69 -2.46 -12.23
N GLY A 230 -10.64 -3.55 -11.46
CA GLY A 230 -10.35 -4.88 -11.99
C GLY A 230 -8.98 -5.00 -12.66
N SER A 231 -8.03 -4.12 -12.32
CA SER A 231 -6.80 -3.91 -13.10
C SER A 231 -5.55 -4.40 -12.37
N VAL A 232 -4.48 -4.64 -13.13
CA VAL A 232 -3.22 -5.20 -12.63
C VAL A 232 -2.06 -4.25 -12.90
N PHE A 233 -1.25 -3.99 -11.88
CA PHE A 233 -0.02 -3.21 -11.97
C PHE A 233 1.14 -4.03 -11.40
N GLU A 234 2.05 -4.47 -12.27
CA GLU A 234 3.15 -5.35 -11.89
C GLU A 234 4.52 -4.81 -12.30
N ASN A 235 5.49 -4.89 -11.39
CA ASN A 235 6.90 -4.61 -11.67
C ASN A 235 7.17 -3.22 -12.28
N ASN A 236 6.31 -2.23 -12.00
CA ASN A 236 6.50 -0.87 -12.49
C ASN A 236 7.44 -0.10 -11.55
N SER A 237 8.22 0.84 -12.08
CA SER A 237 9.19 1.59 -11.27
C SER A 237 9.32 3.08 -11.61
N ALA A 238 9.47 3.91 -10.58
CA ALA A 238 9.71 5.34 -10.70
C ALA A 238 10.45 5.90 -9.48
N GLY A 239 10.73 7.21 -9.48
CA GLY A 239 11.24 7.87 -8.28
C GLY A 239 10.22 7.83 -7.13
N ASN A 240 8.93 7.98 -7.44
CA ASN A 240 7.79 7.82 -6.54
C ASN A 240 6.66 7.12 -7.30
N GLY A 241 5.74 6.42 -6.63
CA GLY A 241 4.58 5.83 -7.30
C GLY A 241 4.99 4.87 -8.41
N GLY A 242 5.61 3.74 -8.05
CA GLY A 242 6.17 2.80 -9.01
C GLY A 242 5.16 2.40 -10.09
N ALA A 243 3.90 2.18 -9.72
CA ALA A 243 2.80 2.02 -10.66
C ALA A 243 2.15 3.36 -11.03
N PHE A 244 1.55 4.02 -10.05
CA PHE A 244 0.72 5.20 -10.25
C PHE A 244 1.24 6.38 -9.44
N GLY A 245 1.40 7.53 -10.10
CA GLY A 245 1.74 8.80 -9.47
C GLY A 245 0.70 9.85 -9.83
N ALA A 246 0.25 10.62 -8.84
CA ALA A 246 -0.65 11.74 -9.11
C ALA A 246 -0.40 12.98 -8.27
N ILE A 247 -0.79 14.13 -8.84
CA ILE A 247 -0.72 15.44 -8.20
C ILE A 247 -2.07 16.14 -8.32
N ALA A 248 -2.61 16.61 -7.19
CA ALA A 248 -3.90 17.28 -7.11
C ALA A 248 -5.00 16.54 -7.88
N SER A 249 -5.12 15.24 -7.62
CA SER A 249 -6.11 14.39 -8.27
C SER A 249 -6.55 13.27 -7.31
N GLY A 250 -7.86 13.07 -7.21
CA GLY A 250 -8.44 11.93 -6.51
C GLY A 250 -8.17 10.61 -7.21
N LEU A 251 -8.26 9.54 -6.43
CA LEU A 251 -8.01 8.19 -6.88
C LEU A 251 -9.01 7.22 -6.24
N VAL A 252 -9.73 6.49 -7.09
CA VAL A 252 -10.63 5.42 -6.69
C VAL A 252 -10.10 4.11 -7.26
N VAL A 253 -9.88 3.10 -6.42
CA VAL A 253 -9.30 1.80 -6.80
C VAL A 253 -10.15 0.66 -6.26
N TYR A 254 -10.76 -0.10 -7.17
CA TYR A 254 -11.64 -1.21 -6.81
C TYR A 254 -11.12 -2.49 -7.42
N ASN A 255 -11.12 -3.55 -6.62
CA ASN A 255 -10.84 -4.92 -7.07
C ASN A 255 -9.57 -5.03 -7.90
N SER A 256 -8.50 -4.32 -7.54
CA SER A 256 -7.29 -4.23 -8.37
C SER A 256 -6.08 -4.80 -7.64
N ARG A 257 -5.04 -5.15 -8.40
CA ARG A 257 -3.82 -5.78 -7.87
C ARG A 257 -2.58 -4.97 -8.21
N PHE A 258 -1.76 -4.69 -7.21
CA PHE A 258 -0.49 -4.00 -7.31
C PHE A 258 0.61 -4.89 -6.71
N THR A 259 1.47 -5.44 -7.57
CA THR A 259 2.49 -6.41 -7.16
C THR A 259 3.89 -5.96 -7.57
N SER A 260 4.83 -6.01 -6.63
CA SER A 260 6.26 -5.78 -6.90
C SER A 260 6.60 -4.44 -7.56
N ASN A 261 5.78 -3.40 -7.36
CA ASN A 261 6.07 -2.06 -7.85
C ASN A 261 7.06 -1.34 -6.94
N GLN A 262 7.89 -0.47 -7.51
CA GLN A 262 9.02 0.13 -6.80
C GLN A 262 9.11 1.66 -6.95
N ALA A 263 9.19 2.35 -5.82
CA ALA A 263 9.66 3.72 -5.72
C ALA A 263 11.14 3.70 -5.32
N ALA A 264 12.03 3.98 -6.27
CA ALA A 264 13.46 3.63 -6.18
C ALA A 264 14.40 4.81 -5.86
N ASP A 265 13.91 6.04 -5.71
CA ASP A 265 14.79 7.18 -5.45
C ASP A 265 15.38 7.13 -4.03
N ASN A 266 16.69 6.89 -3.94
CA ASN A 266 17.48 6.90 -2.71
C ASN A 266 18.41 8.10 -2.56
N THR A 267 18.30 9.08 -3.45
CA THR A 267 19.12 10.30 -3.42
C THR A 267 18.86 11.06 -2.13
N SER A 268 19.91 11.64 -1.53
CA SER A 268 19.77 12.47 -0.33
C SER A 268 19.12 13.83 -0.62
N GLY A 269 18.33 14.36 0.31
CA GLY A 269 17.66 15.66 0.19
C GLY A 269 16.36 15.58 -0.63
N GLY A 270 15.63 16.69 -0.75
CA GLY A 270 14.32 16.76 -1.43
C GLY A 270 13.18 16.09 -0.65
N ILE A 271 11.95 16.56 -0.82
CA ILE A 271 10.79 16.11 -0.04
C ILE A 271 9.95 15.03 -0.75
N VAL A 272 9.94 15.00 -2.08
CA VAL A 272 9.15 14.04 -2.88
C VAL A 272 10.06 13.06 -3.61
N ARG A 273 10.62 12.10 -2.87
CA ARG A 273 11.55 11.09 -3.40
C ARG A 273 11.38 9.75 -2.70
N GLY A 274 11.23 8.67 -3.46
CA GLY A 274 11.23 7.31 -2.91
C GLY A 274 9.96 6.96 -2.13
N HIS A 275 8.83 7.56 -2.45
CA HIS A 275 7.56 7.32 -1.76
C HIS A 275 6.57 6.50 -2.61
N GLY A 276 5.76 5.65 -1.96
CA GLY A 276 4.65 4.95 -2.59
C GLY A 276 5.11 3.92 -3.60
N GLY A 277 5.51 2.73 -3.16
CA GLY A 277 6.07 1.71 -4.06
C GLY A 277 5.12 1.35 -5.20
N ALA A 278 3.82 1.23 -4.91
CA ALA A 278 2.77 1.15 -5.90
C ALA A 278 2.20 2.53 -6.25
N ILE A 279 1.64 3.23 -5.25
CA ILE A 279 0.84 4.44 -5.44
C ILE A 279 1.46 5.61 -4.68
N HIS A 280 1.66 6.72 -5.36
CA HIS A 280 2.04 8.00 -4.74
C HIS A 280 1.05 9.10 -5.13
N LEU A 281 0.42 9.71 -4.13
CA LEU A 281 -0.45 10.86 -4.29
C LEU A 281 0.16 12.08 -3.58
N ASP A 282 0.40 13.14 -4.36
CA ASP A 282 0.95 14.40 -3.89
C ASP A 282 -0.12 15.51 -3.92
N GLY A 283 -0.89 15.54 -2.85
CA GLY A 283 -2.12 16.34 -2.78
C GLY A 283 -3.24 15.69 -3.59
N VAL A 284 -4.41 15.56 -2.97
CA VAL A 284 -5.61 15.07 -3.66
C VAL A 284 -6.38 16.20 -4.34
N THR A 285 -6.13 17.45 -3.91
CA THR A 285 -6.73 18.67 -4.45
C THR A 285 -5.75 19.83 -4.33
N ASN A 286 -5.93 20.89 -5.11
CA ASN A 286 -5.24 22.16 -4.93
C ASN A 286 -6.15 23.33 -5.35
N SER A 287 -5.67 24.57 -5.25
CA SER A 287 -6.41 25.77 -5.68
C SER A 287 -6.48 25.93 -7.20
N PHE A 288 -5.61 25.27 -7.96
CA PHE A 288 -5.61 25.33 -9.42
C PHE A 288 -6.75 24.51 -10.03
N ASN A 289 -7.08 23.37 -9.42
CA ASN A 289 -8.22 22.54 -9.79
C ASN A 289 -9.15 22.27 -8.58
N PRO A 290 -9.91 23.29 -8.13
CA PRO A 290 -10.79 23.17 -6.96
C PRO A 290 -11.96 22.22 -7.19
N ASP A 291 -12.25 21.90 -8.45
CA ASP A 291 -13.32 21.01 -8.91
C ASP A 291 -12.89 19.54 -8.97
N SER A 292 -11.64 19.20 -8.62
CA SER A 292 -11.20 17.80 -8.54
C SER A 292 -12.09 16.96 -7.60
N ASN A 293 -12.25 15.68 -7.94
CA ASN A 293 -12.82 14.67 -7.06
C ASN A 293 -11.82 14.48 -5.90
N LYS A 294 -12.23 14.88 -4.68
CA LYS A 294 -11.34 15.04 -3.52
C LYS A 294 -11.18 13.76 -2.70
N VAL A 295 -11.29 12.60 -3.35
CA VAL A 295 -11.45 11.31 -2.67
C VAL A 295 -10.26 10.41 -2.94
N VAL A 296 -9.84 9.68 -1.91
CA VAL A 296 -9.04 8.47 -2.03
C VAL A 296 -9.88 7.31 -1.51
N ASP A 297 -10.30 6.42 -2.39
CA ASP A 297 -11.16 5.29 -2.01
C ASP A 297 -10.63 4.00 -2.61
N ILE A 298 -10.17 3.09 -1.74
CA ILE A 298 -9.56 1.83 -2.13
C ILE A 298 -10.36 0.68 -1.52
N CYS A 299 -10.97 -0.13 -2.36
CA CYS A 299 -11.84 -1.22 -1.93
C CYS A 299 -11.43 -2.54 -2.58
N GLY A 300 -11.40 -3.62 -1.79
CA GLY A 300 -11.25 -4.98 -2.33
C GLY A 300 -9.96 -5.22 -3.11
N SER A 301 -8.90 -4.46 -2.83
CA SER A 301 -7.68 -4.46 -3.64
C SER A 301 -6.52 -5.14 -2.93
N ILE A 302 -5.54 -5.63 -3.70
CA ILE A 302 -4.37 -6.36 -3.20
C ILE A 302 -3.08 -5.57 -3.50
N PHE A 303 -2.29 -5.34 -2.47
CA PHE A 303 -0.96 -4.73 -2.52
C PHE A 303 0.07 -5.69 -1.95
N GLU A 304 0.90 -6.26 -2.82
CA GLU A 304 1.84 -7.31 -2.44
C GLU A 304 3.26 -7.02 -2.91
N ASP A 305 4.24 -7.22 -2.03
CA ASP A 305 5.68 -7.12 -2.32
C ASP A 305 6.11 -5.78 -2.95
N ASN A 306 5.35 -4.70 -2.73
CA ASN A 306 5.73 -3.38 -3.22
C ASN A 306 6.80 -2.78 -2.30
N THR A 307 7.72 -2.02 -2.89
CA THR A 307 8.83 -1.44 -2.12
C THR A 307 8.99 0.05 -2.37
N ALA A 308 9.28 0.79 -1.31
CA ALA A 308 9.69 2.18 -1.40
C ALA A 308 10.94 2.44 -0.56
N ILE A 309 11.66 3.52 -0.85
CA ILE A 309 12.86 3.89 -0.09
C ILE A 309 12.47 4.65 1.19
N ARG A 310 11.55 5.61 1.11
CA ARG A 310 11.30 6.58 2.19
C ARG A 310 9.98 6.41 2.93
N GLY A 311 8.88 6.16 2.23
CA GLY A 311 7.60 5.98 2.93
C GLY A 311 6.50 5.40 2.06
N GLY A 312 5.63 4.60 2.67
CA GLY A 312 4.55 3.91 1.98
C GLY A 312 5.08 2.84 1.04
N GLY A 313 5.50 1.68 1.56
CA GLY A 313 6.00 0.59 0.72
C GLY A 313 5.00 0.19 -0.36
N ALA A 314 3.70 0.25 -0.05
CA ALA A 314 2.63 0.21 -1.04
C ALA A 314 2.16 1.61 -1.45
N ILE A 315 1.65 2.39 -0.50
CA ILE A 315 0.91 3.62 -0.77
C ILE A 315 1.47 4.76 0.06
N LYS A 316 1.81 5.87 -0.59
CA LYS A 316 1.94 7.16 0.08
C LYS A 316 0.85 8.09 -0.42
N THR A 317 0.08 8.63 0.52
CA THR A 317 -0.97 9.59 0.20
C THR A 317 -0.79 10.88 1.00
N THR A 318 -0.85 12.00 0.30
CA THR A 318 -0.99 13.32 0.90
C THR A 318 -2.37 13.89 0.58
N ILE A 319 -3.20 14.09 1.59
CA ILE A 319 -4.50 14.77 1.47
C ILE A 319 -4.39 16.22 1.91
N SER A 320 -5.37 17.07 1.59
CA SER A 320 -5.34 18.49 1.92
C SER A 320 -6.29 18.78 3.08
N ASP A 321 -5.79 19.41 4.14
CA ASP A 321 -6.59 19.80 5.30
C ASP A 321 -7.68 20.84 4.92
N ASN A 322 -8.86 20.74 5.55
CA ASN A 322 -10.02 21.62 5.36
C ASN A 322 -10.54 21.72 3.93
N LYS A 323 -10.43 20.63 3.16
CA LYS A 323 -10.95 20.53 1.79
C LYS A 323 -12.03 19.47 1.62
N GLY A 324 -12.43 18.80 2.70
CA GLY A 324 -13.38 17.69 2.65
C GLY A 324 -12.79 16.46 1.93
N THR A 325 -11.46 16.29 1.98
CA THR A 325 -10.81 15.11 1.44
C THR A 325 -10.92 13.95 2.41
N LYS A 326 -11.35 12.78 1.94
CA LYS A 326 -11.40 11.56 2.73
C LYS A 326 -10.55 10.47 2.07
N ALA A 327 -9.75 9.78 2.88
CA ALA A 327 -9.07 8.57 2.49
C ALA A 327 -9.68 7.33 3.17
N THR A 328 -10.18 6.41 2.36
CA THR A 328 -10.87 5.19 2.78
C THR A 328 -10.16 3.99 2.19
N TYR A 329 -9.79 3.03 3.04
CA TYR A 329 -9.19 1.76 2.63
C TYR A 329 -10.02 0.64 3.23
N THR A 330 -10.68 -0.15 2.38
CA THR A 330 -11.62 -1.17 2.83
C THR A 330 -11.43 -2.50 2.13
N ARG A 331 -11.66 -3.59 2.88
CA ARG A 331 -11.69 -4.96 2.34
C ARG A 331 -10.43 -5.35 1.57
N SER A 332 -9.32 -4.68 1.83
CA SER A 332 -8.10 -4.77 1.04
C SER A 332 -7.02 -5.57 1.78
N THR A 333 -6.07 -6.08 1.01
CA THR A 333 -4.95 -6.88 1.53
C THR A 333 -3.64 -6.16 1.23
N PHE A 334 -2.83 -5.97 2.28
CA PHE A 334 -1.49 -5.40 2.22
C PHE A 334 -0.50 -6.42 2.78
N THR A 335 0.25 -7.06 1.89
CA THR A 335 1.14 -8.17 2.26
C THR A 335 2.57 -7.90 1.84
N ASN A 336 3.52 -8.09 2.76
CA ASN A 336 4.96 -8.03 2.48
C ASN A 336 5.43 -6.75 1.78
N ASN A 337 4.74 -5.62 1.98
CA ASN A 337 5.21 -4.34 1.46
C ASN A 337 6.33 -3.81 2.37
N ARG A 338 7.37 -3.24 1.77
CA ARG A 338 8.62 -2.96 2.47
C ARG A 338 9.16 -1.57 2.23
N LEU A 339 9.76 -1.01 3.27
CA LEU A 339 10.64 0.15 3.18
C LEU A 339 12.09 -0.27 3.32
N LEU A 340 12.89 0.03 2.29
CA LEU A 340 14.25 -0.49 2.17
C LEU A 340 15.34 0.42 2.79
N GLY A 341 15.00 1.57 3.37
CA GLY A 341 15.94 2.40 4.15
C GLY A 341 16.41 3.70 3.48
N VAL A 342 17.21 4.51 4.18
CA VAL A 342 17.13 6.00 4.12
C VAL A 342 18.47 6.73 3.85
N PRO A 343 18.46 7.83 3.05
CA PRO A 343 18.91 9.15 3.56
C PRO A 343 18.08 10.39 3.07
N PRO A 344 17.91 11.49 3.86
CA PRO A 344 18.41 11.76 5.22
C PRO A 344 17.35 11.71 6.36
N ALA A 345 16.07 11.46 6.09
CA ALA A 345 15.07 10.90 7.04
C ALA A 345 13.66 10.96 6.43
N GLU A 346 13.12 9.81 6.00
CA GLU A 346 11.80 9.26 6.35
C GLU A 346 11.85 7.74 6.12
N GLY A 347 11.12 6.96 6.92
CA GLY A 347 11.13 5.48 6.89
C GLY A 347 9.83 4.93 7.47
N HIS A 348 8.69 5.50 7.06
CA HIS A 348 7.38 5.36 7.70
C HIS A 348 6.37 4.62 6.82
N GLY A 349 5.59 3.71 7.41
CA GLY A 349 4.47 3.05 6.74
C GLY A 349 4.93 1.96 5.78
N GLY A 350 5.22 0.76 6.29
CA GLY A 350 5.68 -0.37 5.47
C GLY A 350 4.67 -0.73 4.38
N ALA A 351 3.37 -0.61 4.66
CA ALA A 351 2.33 -0.61 3.62
C ALA A 351 1.87 0.82 3.30
N ILE A 352 1.24 1.51 4.26
CA ILE A 352 0.60 2.81 4.03
C ILE A 352 1.30 3.90 4.81
N TYR A 353 1.65 4.98 4.12
CA TYR A 353 2.09 6.23 4.69
C TYR A 353 1.13 7.36 4.31
N HIS A 354 0.38 7.85 5.28
CA HIS A 354 -0.69 8.82 5.02
C HIS A 354 -0.47 10.12 5.80
N ILE A 355 -0.49 11.26 5.11
CA ILE A 355 -0.29 12.57 5.72
C ILE A 355 -1.31 13.58 5.21
N GLU A 356 -1.60 14.57 6.03
CA GLU A 356 -2.19 15.83 5.60
C GLU A 356 -1.10 16.85 5.23
N ASP A 357 -1.34 17.62 4.18
CA ASP A 357 -0.56 18.80 3.79
C ASP A 357 -1.28 20.09 4.18
N ASP A 358 -0.49 21.14 4.42
CA ASP A 358 -0.94 22.48 4.78
C ASP A 358 -2.01 22.47 5.87
N PHE A 359 -1.60 22.18 7.12
CA PHE A 359 -2.41 22.20 8.35
C PHE A 359 -3.16 23.52 8.57
N ALA A 360 -4.16 23.78 7.75
CA ALA A 360 -4.91 25.00 7.60
C ALA A 360 -5.94 25.12 8.73
N SER A 361 -5.56 24.87 9.97
CA SER A 361 -6.35 25.03 11.18
C SER A 361 -7.78 24.43 11.09
N GLY A 362 -7.95 23.15 11.39
CA GLY A 362 -9.25 22.50 11.53
C GLY A 362 -9.12 21.07 12.09
N PHE A 363 -10.20 20.56 12.67
CA PHE A 363 -10.26 19.21 13.27
C PHE A 363 -11.58 18.48 12.97
N ASN A 364 -12.49 19.12 12.23
CA ASN A 364 -13.87 18.65 12.00
C ASN A 364 -14.04 17.97 10.64
N GLU A 365 -13.07 17.15 10.23
CA GLU A 365 -13.14 16.40 8.98
C GLU A 365 -13.01 14.89 9.22
N ASP A 366 -13.57 14.07 8.33
CA ASP A 366 -13.44 12.60 8.36
C ASP A 366 -12.37 12.20 7.34
N ASN A 367 -11.13 12.08 7.81
CA ASN A 367 -9.96 12.12 6.92
C ASN A 367 -9.38 10.74 6.62
N PHE A 368 -9.47 9.79 7.56
CA PHE A 368 -8.83 8.49 7.40
C PHE A 368 -9.62 7.33 8.01
N GLU A 369 -10.01 6.38 7.16
CA GLU A 369 -10.73 5.17 7.55
C GLU A 369 -10.02 3.91 7.04
N LEU A 370 -9.80 2.98 7.97
CA LEU A 370 -9.37 1.61 7.68
C LEU A 370 -10.46 0.65 8.16
N SER A 371 -11.11 -0.07 7.26
CA SER A 371 -12.07 -1.10 7.66
C SER A 371 -11.97 -2.44 6.91
N GLN A 372 -12.09 -3.54 7.64
CA GLN A 372 -12.12 -4.89 7.06
C GLN A 372 -10.84 -5.26 6.27
N ASN A 373 -9.68 -4.72 6.61
CA ASN A 373 -8.42 -4.98 5.90
C ASN A 373 -7.55 -6.04 6.58
N THR A 374 -6.64 -6.63 5.79
CA THR A 374 -5.51 -7.40 6.30
C THR A 374 -4.19 -6.71 6.01
N PHE A 375 -3.40 -6.46 7.05
CA PHE A 375 -2.01 -6.02 6.94
C PHE A 375 -1.11 -7.14 7.47
N SER A 376 -0.34 -7.79 6.59
CA SER A 376 0.50 -8.92 6.98
C SER A 376 1.93 -8.84 6.48
N GLY A 377 2.90 -9.09 7.36
CA GLY A 377 4.32 -9.19 6.95
C GLY A 377 4.93 -7.88 6.42
N ASN A 378 4.29 -6.73 6.60
CA ASN A 378 4.81 -5.46 6.11
C ASN A 378 5.96 -4.97 7.00
N GLU A 379 6.98 -4.34 6.40
CA GLU A 379 8.20 -3.94 7.09
C GLU A 379 8.52 -2.45 6.83
N ALA A 380 8.67 -1.68 7.90
CA ALA A 380 9.17 -0.31 7.83
C ALA A 380 10.57 -0.21 8.45
N TYR A 381 11.45 0.61 7.87
CA TYR A 381 12.75 0.85 8.49
C TYR A 381 12.58 1.48 9.87
N ARG A 382 11.77 2.54 10.02
CA ARG A 382 11.56 3.25 11.29
C ARG A 382 10.20 3.01 11.92
N GLN A 383 9.12 3.47 11.32
CA GLN A 383 7.85 3.58 12.04
C GLN A 383 6.69 3.02 11.23
N GLY A 384 5.75 2.36 11.90
CA GLY A 384 4.52 1.87 11.26
C GLY A 384 4.81 0.75 10.28
N GLY A 385 5.16 -0.43 10.79
CA GLY A 385 5.44 -1.60 9.93
C GLY A 385 4.28 -1.90 8.98
N GLY A 386 3.04 -1.81 9.45
CA GLY A 386 1.85 -1.80 8.59
C GLY A 386 1.54 -0.39 8.10
N VAL A 387 1.03 0.45 9.00
CA VAL A 387 0.48 1.77 8.67
C VAL A 387 1.11 2.84 9.54
N TRP A 388 1.38 3.98 8.93
CA TRP A 388 1.73 5.22 9.61
C TRP A 388 0.84 6.32 9.08
N TYR A 389 0.21 7.09 9.96
CA TYR A 389 -0.53 8.28 9.56
C TYR A 389 -0.24 9.51 10.43
N LEU A 390 -0.44 10.69 9.85
CA LEU A 390 -0.49 11.98 10.54
C LEU A 390 -1.65 12.82 9.98
N VAL A 391 -2.74 12.90 10.74
CA VAL A 391 -3.99 13.56 10.34
C VAL A 391 -4.63 14.28 11.52
N ASN A 392 -5.29 15.41 11.27
CA ASN A 392 -6.00 16.20 12.27
C ASN A 392 -7.50 15.91 12.33
N GLY A 393 -8.04 15.24 11.32
CA GLY A 393 -9.43 14.81 11.27
C GLY A 393 -9.72 13.57 12.13
N LEU A 394 -10.98 13.15 12.10
CA LEU A 394 -11.45 11.89 12.65
C LEU A 394 -10.75 10.72 11.96
N VAL A 395 -10.33 9.76 12.79
CA VAL A 395 -9.77 8.49 12.34
C VAL A 395 -10.59 7.34 12.87
N LYS A 396 -10.92 6.41 11.98
CA LYS A 396 -11.57 5.14 12.32
C LYS A 396 -10.74 3.97 11.84
N VAL A 397 -10.42 3.06 12.76
CA VAL A 397 -9.74 1.80 12.47
C VAL A 397 -10.62 0.69 13.00
N GLU A 398 -11.30 -0.03 12.10
CA GLU A 398 -12.37 -0.95 12.46
C GLU A 398 -12.24 -2.33 11.78
N ASN A 399 -12.42 -3.43 12.51
CA ASN A 399 -12.50 -4.77 11.90
C ASN A 399 -11.27 -5.15 11.05
N ASN A 400 -10.06 -4.71 11.42
CA ASN A 400 -8.85 -5.04 10.68
C ASN A 400 -8.02 -6.12 11.40
N THR A 401 -7.29 -6.92 10.61
CA THR A 401 -6.25 -7.82 11.12
C THR A 401 -4.87 -7.26 10.76
N PHE A 402 -4.08 -6.97 11.78
CA PHE A 402 -2.66 -6.63 11.65
C PHE A 402 -1.81 -7.79 12.18
N TYR A 403 -1.12 -8.47 11.29
CA TYR A 403 -0.38 -9.68 11.60
C TYR A 403 1.09 -9.61 11.19
N ASN A 404 2.02 -9.83 12.12
CA ASN A 404 3.45 -9.95 11.80
C ASN A 404 4.02 -8.76 11.00
N ASN A 405 3.49 -7.55 11.23
CA ASN A 405 4.08 -6.33 10.69
C ASN A 405 5.22 -5.86 11.60
N ARG A 406 6.26 -5.26 11.01
CA ARG A 406 7.48 -4.98 11.78
C ARG A 406 8.22 -3.70 11.46
N THR A 407 8.99 -3.24 12.45
CA THR A 407 10.04 -2.24 12.29
C THR A 407 11.42 -2.78 12.65
N ILE A 408 12.48 -2.22 12.07
CA ILE A 408 13.85 -2.76 12.22
C ILE A 408 14.89 -1.77 12.77
N ASP A 409 14.61 -0.46 12.82
CA ASP A 409 15.58 0.52 13.33
C ASP A 409 15.73 0.50 14.85
N GLY A 410 16.98 0.41 15.31
CA GLY A 410 17.37 0.27 16.71
C GLY A 410 16.96 1.40 17.67
N ALA A 411 16.74 2.59 17.11
CA ALA A 411 16.55 3.83 17.86
C ALA A 411 15.16 4.44 17.66
N LEU A 412 14.56 4.25 16.49
CA LEU A 412 13.30 4.87 16.07
C LEU A 412 12.28 3.86 15.53
N GLY A 413 12.53 2.56 15.72
CA GLY A 413 11.68 1.42 15.37
C GLY A 413 10.33 1.36 16.12
N MET A 414 9.34 2.19 15.81
CA MET A 414 8.10 2.31 16.62
C MET A 414 6.84 1.86 15.88
N GLY A 415 5.88 1.23 16.56
CA GLY A 415 4.59 0.88 15.94
C GLY A 415 4.72 -0.22 14.91
N GLY A 416 4.84 -1.47 15.33
CA GLY A 416 4.99 -2.61 14.41
C GLY A 416 3.79 -2.73 13.48
N ALA A 417 2.57 -2.62 14.01
CA ALA A 417 1.36 -2.58 13.19
C ALA A 417 1.02 -1.16 12.72
N LEU A 418 0.85 -0.24 13.68
CA LEU A 418 0.18 1.03 13.44
C LEU A 418 0.84 2.16 14.23
N VAL A 419 1.06 3.29 13.57
CA VAL A 419 1.44 4.56 14.22
C VAL A 419 0.34 5.57 14.02
N LEU A 420 -0.06 6.18 15.12
CA LEU A 420 -1.03 7.27 15.15
C LEU A 420 -0.29 8.61 15.19
N GLY A 421 -0.82 9.61 14.50
CA GLY A 421 -0.28 10.96 14.57
C GLY A 421 -1.38 11.98 14.32
N SER A 422 -1.34 13.08 15.07
CA SER A 422 -2.17 14.25 14.84
C SER A 422 -1.53 15.51 15.45
N GLN A 423 -1.95 16.69 15.00
CA GLN A 423 -1.63 17.95 15.67
C GLN A 423 -2.58 18.23 16.84
N SER A 424 -2.12 19.08 17.76
CA SER A 424 -2.84 19.42 19.00
C SER A 424 -4.27 19.88 18.71
N GLY A 425 -5.26 19.21 19.29
CA GLY A 425 -6.68 19.56 19.17
C GLY A 425 -7.51 18.63 18.27
N ALA A 426 -6.89 17.62 17.66
CA ALA A 426 -7.56 16.57 16.89
C ALA A 426 -8.66 15.86 17.68
N PRO A 427 -9.70 15.32 17.00
CA PRO A 427 -10.76 14.56 17.64
C PRO A 427 -10.21 13.23 18.20
N VAL A 428 -11.09 12.46 18.84
CA VAL A 428 -10.75 11.12 19.34
C VAL A 428 -10.54 10.19 18.15
N HIS A 429 -9.43 9.45 18.14
CA HIS A 429 -9.19 8.39 17.16
C HIS A 429 -9.81 7.09 17.70
N GLU A 430 -10.74 6.52 16.94
CA GLU A 430 -11.52 5.35 17.34
C GLU A 430 -10.92 4.07 16.72
N ILE A 431 -10.50 3.15 17.59
CA ILE A 431 -9.92 1.86 17.20
C ILE A 431 -10.80 0.77 17.80
N THR A 432 -11.57 0.11 16.95
CA THR A 432 -12.67 -0.77 17.35
C THR A 432 -12.59 -2.14 16.68
N ASN A 433 -12.72 -3.22 17.46
CA ASN A 433 -12.84 -4.57 16.91
C ASN A 433 -11.70 -4.99 15.97
N ASN A 434 -10.45 -4.63 16.26
CA ASN A 434 -9.29 -5.05 15.48
C ASN A 434 -8.54 -6.20 16.16
N THR A 435 -7.80 -6.98 15.38
CA THR A 435 -6.85 -7.98 15.87
C THR A 435 -5.43 -7.54 15.53
N PHE A 436 -4.66 -7.16 16.55
CA PHE A 436 -3.22 -6.89 16.46
C PHE A 436 -2.46 -8.10 16.99
N ALA A 437 -1.89 -8.88 16.08
CA ALA A 437 -1.23 -10.14 16.42
C ALA A 437 0.22 -10.20 15.92
N GLN A 438 1.15 -10.59 16.80
CA GLN A 438 2.53 -10.90 16.44
C GLN A 438 3.28 -9.76 15.73
N ASN A 439 2.86 -8.51 15.91
CA ASN A 439 3.56 -7.37 15.33
C ASN A 439 4.77 -7.00 16.19
N TYR A 440 5.85 -6.56 15.55
CA TYR A 440 7.13 -6.33 16.20
C TYR A 440 7.62 -4.90 15.97
N ALA A 441 7.94 -4.19 17.04
CA ALA A 441 8.59 -2.88 16.94
C ALA A 441 9.95 -2.96 17.63
N TRP A 442 11.05 -2.63 16.94
CA TRP A 442 12.35 -2.71 17.59
C TRP A 442 12.43 -1.84 18.87
N PHE A 443 11.86 -0.64 18.84
CA PHE A 443 11.93 0.33 19.93
C PHE A 443 10.79 0.18 20.93
N HIS A 444 9.55 0.53 20.56
CA HIS A 444 8.37 0.35 21.43
C HIS A 444 7.05 0.32 20.64
N GLY A 445 5.99 -0.22 21.26
CA GLY A 445 4.66 -0.31 20.65
C GLY A 445 4.64 -1.29 19.48
N GLY A 446 4.90 -2.57 19.74
CA GLY A 446 4.80 -3.64 18.74
C GLY A 446 3.46 -3.64 18.00
N GLY A 447 2.35 -3.47 18.71
CA GLY A 447 1.06 -3.23 18.09
C GLY A 447 0.95 -1.76 17.65
N ILE A 448 0.68 -0.88 18.61
CA ILE A 448 0.38 0.53 18.33
C ILE A 448 1.41 1.45 18.97
N GLN A 449 1.86 2.44 18.19
CA GLN A 449 2.54 3.62 18.71
C GLN A 449 1.59 4.81 18.70
N ALA A 450 1.39 5.44 19.84
CA ALA A 450 0.59 6.66 19.99
C ALA A 450 1.39 7.76 20.72
N PRO A 451 1.58 8.95 20.14
CA PRO A 451 2.06 10.12 20.88
C PRO A 451 1.03 10.55 21.93
N ASN A 452 1.35 11.58 22.72
CA ASN A 452 0.40 12.16 23.69
C ASN A 452 -0.87 12.74 23.04
N ASN A 453 -0.84 12.94 21.73
CA ASN A 453 -1.95 13.36 20.90
C ASN A 453 -1.83 12.57 19.59
N PRO A 454 -2.92 11.99 19.04
CA PRO A 454 -4.35 12.16 19.39
C PRO A 454 -4.78 11.52 20.70
N ILE A 455 -5.99 11.86 21.16
CA ILE A 455 -6.72 11.07 22.16
C ILE A 455 -7.13 9.73 21.51
N VAL A 456 -6.78 8.61 22.16
CA VAL A 456 -7.05 7.27 21.64
C VAL A 456 -8.15 6.60 22.44
N LYS A 457 -9.17 6.07 21.74
CA LYS A 457 -10.19 5.19 22.31
C LYS A 457 -10.03 3.77 21.77
N LEU A 458 -9.87 2.81 22.66
CA LEU A 458 -9.85 1.38 22.32
C LEU A 458 -11.14 0.70 22.76
N THR A 459 -11.83 0.04 21.85
CA THR A 459 -13.04 -0.75 22.14
C THR A 459 -12.94 -2.12 21.48
N ASN A 460 -13.13 -3.20 22.23
CA ASN A 460 -13.26 -4.56 21.69
C ASN A 460 -12.07 -5.05 20.85
N ASN A 461 -10.84 -4.60 21.09
CA ASN A 461 -9.67 -5.04 20.32
C ASN A 461 -8.99 -6.26 20.95
N ILE A 462 -8.30 -7.06 20.13
CA ILE A 462 -7.38 -8.11 20.60
C ILE A 462 -5.92 -7.67 20.34
N PHE A 463 -5.10 -7.71 21.38
CA PHE A 463 -3.66 -7.55 21.35
C PHE A 463 -2.98 -8.87 21.72
N TYR A 464 -2.39 -9.56 20.75
CA TYR A 464 -1.89 -10.93 20.90
C TYR A 464 -0.43 -11.05 20.48
N TYR A 465 0.47 -11.28 21.44
CA TYR A 465 1.90 -11.48 21.20
C TYR A 465 2.56 -10.37 20.36
N ASN A 466 2.13 -9.11 20.46
CA ASN A 466 2.94 -8.04 19.89
C ASN A 466 4.19 -7.82 20.75
N GLU A 467 5.29 -7.42 20.13
CA GLU A 467 6.62 -7.45 20.72
C GLU A 467 7.40 -6.14 20.49
N SER A 468 8.33 -5.86 21.39
CA SER A 468 9.39 -4.87 21.24
C SER A 468 10.63 -5.26 22.04
N GLU A 469 11.81 -4.70 21.71
CA GLU A 469 13.08 -5.15 22.30
C GLU A 469 13.51 -4.39 23.56
N ARG A 470 12.92 -3.22 23.85
CA ARG A 470 13.41 -2.34 24.92
C ARG A 470 12.79 -2.68 26.27
N ASP A 471 13.63 -2.61 27.30
CA ASP A 471 13.26 -3.10 28.63
C ASP A 471 12.21 -2.30 29.38
N TRP A 472 12.10 -1.03 29.03
CA TRP A 472 11.12 -0.10 29.56
C TRP A 472 9.97 0.12 28.59
N ALA A 473 9.98 -0.53 27.42
CA ALA A 473 8.95 -0.37 26.43
C ALA A 473 7.76 -1.25 26.75
N ASN A 474 6.57 -0.65 26.61
CA ASN A 474 5.35 -1.42 26.52
C ASN A 474 5.26 -2.08 25.14
N TYR A 475 4.93 -3.37 25.13
CA TYR A 475 5.04 -4.22 23.95
C TYR A 475 3.83 -4.10 23.05
N GLN A 476 2.64 -4.07 23.64
CA GLN A 476 1.40 -4.01 22.87
C GLN A 476 1.15 -2.60 22.34
N MET A 477 1.26 -1.62 23.22
CA MET A 477 1.09 -0.21 22.91
C MET A 477 2.01 0.62 23.81
N ASN A 478 2.71 1.61 23.25
CA ASN A 478 3.71 2.39 23.99
C ASN A 478 3.17 3.11 25.25
N ARG A 479 1.86 3.35 25.31
CA ARG A 479 1.13 3.89 26.47
C ARG A 479 -0.28 3.28 26.52
N ALA A 480 -0.94 3.36 27.68
CA ALA A 480 -2.37 3.05 27.75
C ALA A 480 -3.19 4.06 26.94
N ALA A 481 -4.32 3.60 26.39
CA ALA A 481 -5.28 4.45 25.71
C ALA A 481 -5.92 5.45 26.69
N ASP A 482 -6.26 6.62 26.16
CA ASP A 482 -6.87 7.71 26.95
C ASP A 482 -8.31 7.37 27.36
N ILE A 483 -9.02 6.64 26.50
CA ILE A 483 -10.42 6.24 26.72
C ILE A 483 -10.53 4.73 26.61
N ASP A 484 -10.97 4.10 27.70
CA ASP A 484 -11.30 2.68 27.74
C ASP A 484 -12.75 2.46 27.33
N GLY A 485 -12.95 2.00 26.09
CA GLY A 485 -14.27 1.62 25.58
C GLY A 485 -14.77 0.26 26.09
N GLY A 486 -13.92 -0.51 26.76
CA GLY A 486 -14.23 -1.86 27.25
C GLY A 486 -14.02 -2.96 26.20
N GLY A 487 -14.12 -4.22 26.65
CA GLY A 487 -14.04 -5.42 25.82
C GLY A 487 -12.68 -5.71 25.18
N ASN A 488 -11.62 -4.96 25.52
CA ASN A 488 -10.28 -5.21 24.99
C ASN A 488 -9.63 -6.44 25.66
N ILE A 489 -8.87 -7.21 24.88
CA ILE A 489 -8.11 -8.39 25.32
C ILE A 489 -6.63 -8.19 25.03
N GLN A 490 -5.78 -8.56 25.98
CA GLN A 490 -4.32 -8.51 25.86
C GLN A 490 -3.68 -9.82 26.32
N PHE A 491 -2.71 -10.30 25.55
CA PHE A 491 -1.92 -11.48 25.91
C PHE A 491 -0.53 -11.44 25.26
N PRO A 492 0.54 -11.93 25.93
CA PRO A 492 0.60 -12.43 27.32
C PRO A 492 0.46 -11.33 28.39
N ARG A 493 0.27 -11.74 29.65
CA ARG A 493 0.22 -10.82 30.82
C ARG A 493 1.59 -10.23 31.14
N GLU A 494 2.60 -11.08 31.11
CA GLU A 494 3.93 -10.80 31.62
C GLU A 494 4.93 -11.16 30.53
N ARG A 495 5.79 -10.21 30.20
CA ARG A 495 7.04 -10.46 29.50
C ARG A 495 8.18 -9.94 30.34
N PHE A 496 9.26 -10.71 30.32
CA PHE A 496 10.54 -10.29 30.86
C PHE A 496 11.20 -9.39 29.83
N ASN A 497 11.49 -8.16 30.22
CA ASN A 497 12.46 -7.36 29.48
C ASN A 497 13.86 -8.01 29.49
N GLN A 498 14.82 -7.46 28.73
CA GLN A 498 16.23 -7.91 28.77
C GLN A 498 16.84 -7.78 30.19
N SER A 499 16.24 -6.96 31.07
CA SER A 499 16.56 -6.81 32.50
C SER A 499 15.88 -7.83 33.43
N GLY A 500 15.02 -8.72 32.93
CA GLY A 500 14.33 -9.76 33.70
C GLY A 500 13.17 -9.30 34.59
N THR A 501 12.69 -8.06 34.49
CA THR A 501 11.48 -7.59 35.19
C THR A 501 10.22 -7.84 34.34
N PRO A 502 9.16 -8.48 34.91
CA PRO A 502 7.86 -8.59 34.24
C PRO A 502 7.17 -7.23 34.25
N ASP A 503 7.07 -6.59 33.10
CA ASP A 503 6.19 -5.43 32.95
C ASP A 503 5.74 -5.28 31.49
N ASP A 504 4.44 -5.45 31.24
CA ASP A 504 3.79 -4.98 30.02
C ASP A 504 2.59 -4.13 30.46
N GLY A 505 2.65 -2.84 30.15
CA GLY A 505 1.57 -1.93 30.47
C GLY A 505 0.25 -2.42 29.90
N LYS A 506 -0.82 -2.28 30.68
CA LYS A 506 -2.16 -2.56 30.19
C LYS A 506 -2.53 -1.57 29.08
N VAL A 507 -3.04 -2.07 27.94
CA VAL A 507 -3.51 -1.19 26.85
C VAL A 507 -4.71 -0.33 27.27
N THR A 508 -5.55 -0.82 28.18
CA THR A 508 -6.60 -0.06 28.86
C THR A 508 -6.78 -0.51 30.31
N THR A 509 -7.43 0.30 31.14
CA THR A 509 -7.61 0.00 32.58
C THR A 509 -8.33 -1.34 32.83
N SER A 510 -9.41 -1.60 32.07
CA SER A 510 -10.29 -2.77 32.20
C SER A 510 -9.93 -3.95 31.30
N VAL A 511 -8.79 -3.89 30.59
CA VAL A 511 -8.38 -4.95 29.66
C VAL A 511 -8.41 -6.34 30.30
N ILE A 512 -8.99 -7.29 29.57
CA ILE A 512 -8.99 -8.70 29.96
C ILE A 512 -7.63 -9.29 29.58
N ILE A 513 -6.91 -9.80 30.57
CA ILE A 513 -5.64 -10.50 30.34
C ILE A 513 -5.88 -12.00 30.24
N ALA A 514 -6.03 -12.50 29.02
CA ALA A 514 -6.28 -13.92 28.76
C ALA A 514 -5.85 -14.28 27.33
N ASN A 515 -5.41 -15.52 27.11
CA ASN A 515 -5.07 -15.99 25.78
C ASN A 515 -6.33 -16.02 24.90
N PRO A 516 -6.43 -15.24 23.82
CA PRO A 516 -7.61 -15.17 22.96
C PRO A 516 -7.86 -16.45 22.14
N LEU A 517 -6.98 -17.45 22.20
CA LEU A 517 -7.08 -18.71 21.44
C LEU A 517 -7.30 -18.45 19.95
N LEU A 518 -6.48 -17.58 19.35
CA LEU A 518 -6.52 -17.31 17.92
C LEU A 518 -5.96 -18.50 17.12
N GLY A 519 -6.62 -18.84 16.03
CA GLY A 519 -6.06 -19.65 14.95
C GLY A 519 -4.99 -18.89 14.15
N PRO A 520 -4.28 -19.57 13.23
CA PRO A 520 -3.33 -18.90 12.32
C PRO A 520 -4.05 -17.89 11.42
N LEU A 521 -3.29 -16.94 10.85
CA LEU A 521 -3.79 -16.11 9.75
C LEU A 521 -4.10 -17.03 8.56
N ALA A 522 -5.39 -17.16 8.23
CA ALA A 522 -5.87 -18.09 7.23
C ALA A 522 -7.08 -17.51 6.48
N ASP A 523 -7.45 -18.17 5.38
CA ASP A 523 -8.75 -17.93 4.76
C ASP A 523 -9.83 -18.58 5.63
N ASN A 524 -10.60 -17.74 6.35
CA ASN A 524 -11.74 -18.17 7.15
C ASN A 524 -13.07 -17.69 6.55
N GLY A 525 -13.08 -17.50 5.21
CA GLY A 525 -14.15 -16.85 4.46
C GLY A 525 -14.11 -15.31 4.55
N GLY A 526 -14.99 -14.66 3.79
CA GLY A 526 -15.04 -13.20 3.67
C GLY A 526 -14.12 -12.67 2.58
N PHE A 527 -13.68 -11.41 2.73
CA PHE A 527 -12.94 -10.68 1.70
C PHE A 527 -11.44 -10.96 1.68
N ASN A 528 -10.87 -11.23 2.85
CA ASN A 528 -9.43 -11.42 3.05
C ASN A 528 -9.17 -12.26 4.31
N ARG A 529 -7.90 -12.61 4.55
CA ARG A 529 -7.52 -13.52 5.62
C ARG A 529 -7.77 -12.93 7.01
N THR A 530 -8.18 -13.77 7.94
CA THR A 530 -8.43 -13.38 9.34
C THR A 530 -7.76 -14.37 10.29
N MET A 531 -7.79 -14.08 11.59
CA MET A 531 -7.42 -15.03 12.64
C MET A 531 -8.70 -15.45 13.38
N ALA A 532 -9.16 -16.67 13.12
CA ALA A 532 -10.40 -17.18 13.72
C ALA A 532 -10.26 -17.40 15.24
N LEU A 533 -11.34 -17.20 15.98
CA LEU A 533 -11.42 -17.57 17.40
C LEU A 533 -11.65 -19.08 17.51
N GLN A 534 -10.92 -19.76 18.41
CA GLN A 534 -11.17 -21.16 18.72
C GLN A 534 -12.23 -21.32 19.81
N THR A 535 -12.86 -22.50 19.87
CA THR A 535 -13.84 -22.85 20.90
C THR A 535 -13.30 -22.61 22.31
N GLY A 536 -14.09 -21.93 23.15
CA GLY A 536 -13.69 -21.58 24.52
C GLY A 536 -12.81 -20.33 24.61
N SER A 537 -12.61 -19.60 23.51
CA SER A 537 -11.89 -18.34 23.53
C SER A 537 -12.52 -17.34 24.52
N PRO A 538 -11.71 -16.64 25.32
CA PRO A 538 -12.19 -15.56 26.19
C PRO A 538 -12.61 -14.30 25.42
N ALA A 539 -12.48 -14.29 24.08
CA ALA A 539 -12.98 -13.22 23.22
C ALA A 539 -14.45 -13.41 22.79
N ILE A 540 -15.00 -14.61 23.00
CA ILE A 540 -16.34 -14.94 22.56
C ILE A 540 -17.38 -14.31 23.49
N ASN A 541 -18.30 -13.52 22.93
CA ASN A 541 -19.38 -12.80 23.62
C ASN A 541 -18.92 -11.83 24.74
N THR A 542 -17.70 -11.31 24.65
CA THR A 542 -17.11 -10.40 25.66
C THR A 542 -17.00 -8.95 25.22
N GLY A 543 -17.38 -8.63 23.98
CA GLY A 543 -17.35 -7.27 23.47
C GLY A 543 -18.29 -6.35 24.26
N ALA A 544 -17.82 -5.14 24.52
CA ALA A 544 -18.61 -4.02 24.99
C ALA A 544 -19.55 -3.51 23.89
N ALA A 545 -20.56 -2.73 24.29
CA ALA A 545 -21.49 -2.10 23.37
C ALA A 545 -20.80 -1.16 22.36
N GLY A 546 -21.45 -0.92 21.22
CA GLY A 546 -20.89 -0.10 20.14
C GLY A 546 -20.13 -0.90 19.08
N CYS A 547 -20.34 -2.21 19.02
CA CYS A 547 -19.80 -3.04 17.96
C CYS A 547 -20.35 -2.67 16.58
N PRO A 548 -19.52 -2.80 15.54
CA PRO A 548 -19.99 -2.79 14.16
C PRO A 548 -20.99 -3.93 13.93
N THR A 549 -21.88 -3.75 12.96
CA THR A 549 -22.92 -4.74 12.64
C THR A 549 -22.35 -6.04 12.07
N THR A 550 -21.16 -5.99 11.49
CA THR A 550 -20.46 -7.14 10.93
C THR A 550 -19.00 -7.21 11.40
N ASP A 551 -18.38 -8.38 11.23
CA ASP A 551 -16.94 -8.59 11.43
C ASP A 551 -16.12 -8.28 10.16
N GLN A 552 -14.82 -8.52 10.18
CA GLN A 552 -13.93 -8.31 9.03
C GLN A 552 -14.38 -9.05 7.77
N ARG A 553 -15.03 -10.20 7.93
CA ARG A 553 -15.46 -11.07 6.84
C ARG A 553 -16.84 -10.68 6.29
N ASN A 554 -17.45 -9.63 6.84
CA ASN A 554 -18.86 -9.29 6.62
C ASN A 554 -19.85 -10.30 7.20
N GLY A 555 -19.44 -11.10 8.20
CA GLY A 555 -20.36 -11.93 8.97
C GLY A 555 -21.09 -11.09 10.01
N ALA A 556 -22.39 -11.33 10.23
CA ALA A 556 -23.14 -10.59 11.24
C ALA A 556 -22.57 -10.87 12.64
N ARG A 557 -22.50 -9.84 13.49
CA ARG A 557 -22.16 -10.04 14.91
C ARG A 557 -23.37 -10.57 15.67
N ILE A 558 -23.17 -11.60 16.50
CA ILE A 558 -24.24 -12.43 17.07
C ILE A 558 -24.29 -12.21 18.58
N GLY A 559 -25.44 -11.79 19.10
CA GLY A 559 -25.60 -11.57 20.54
C GLY A 559 -24.72 -10.44 21.05
N ASN A 560 -23.95 -10.71 22.10
CA ASN A 560 -22.84 -9.81 22.44
C ASN A 560 -21.72 -10.11 21.44
N CYS A 561 -21.29 -9.09 20.71
CA CYS A 561 -20.20 -9.26 19.77
C CYS A 561 -18.93 -9.80 20.43
N ASP A 562 -18.13 -10.48 19.62
CA ASP A 562 -16.81 -10.92 20.03
C ASP A 562 -15.81 -9.76 20.00
N SER A 563 -14.80 -9.85 20.85
CA SER A 563 -13.64 -8.97 20.76
C SER A 563 -12.78 -9.35 19.55
N GLY A 564 -12.20 -8.36 18.89
CA GLY A 564 -11.34 -8.53 17.71
C GLY A 564 -12.11 -8.49 16.39
N ALA A 565 -11.38 -8.77 15.31
CA ALA A 565 -11.84 -8.61 13.93
C ALA A 565 -12.72 -9.77 13.42
N PHE A 566 -12.85 -10.85 14.18
CA PHE A 566 -13.55 -12.07 13.81
C PHE A 566 -14.70 -12.34 14.78
N GLU A 567 -15.85 -12.77 14.25
CA GLU A 567 -16.98 -13.25 15.05
C GLU A 567 -17.12 -14.77 14.97
N TYR A 568 -17.06 -15.43 16.12
CA TYR A 568 -17.26 -16.87 16.30
C TYR A 568 -18.69 -17.29 15.94
N ASP A 569 -18.81 -18.49 15.34
CA ASP A 569 -20.07 -19.05 14.81
C ASP A 569 -20.83 -18.16 13.81
N SER A 570 -20.22 -17.05 13.36
CA SER A 570 -20.75 -16.23 12.28
C SER A 570 -20.24 -16.70 10.93
N LEU A 571 -21.17 -16.77 9.97
CA LEU A 571 -20.86 -16.98 8.56
C LEU A 571 -20.84 -15.63 7.84
N PRO A 572 -19.87 -15.39 6.94
CA PRO A 572 -19.90 -14.23 6.04
C PRO A 572 -21.25 -14.15 5.31
N LEU A 573 -21.84 -12.96 5.22
CA LEU A 573 -23.07 -12.79 4.45
C LEU A 573 -22.81 -13.14 2.98
N SER A 574 -23.56 -14.12 2.47
CA SER A 574 -23.37 -14.71 1.14
C SER A 574 -23.97 -13.84 0.04
N ASP A 575 -23.29 -12.74 -0.30
CA ASP A 575 -23.51 -12.02 -1.56
C ASP A 575 -22.28 -12.08 -2.49
N TRP A 576 -21.21 -12.78 -2.08
CA TRP A 576 -19.95 -12.85 -2.80
C TRP A 576 -19.64 -14.29 -3.18
N SER A 577 -19.36 -14.52 -4.46
CA SER A 577 -18.81 -15.79 -4.95
C SER A 577 -17.58 -16.17 -4.13
N VAL A 578 -17.65 -17.36 -3.52
CA VAL A 578 -16.59 -18.00 -2.75
C VAL A 578 -15.25 -17.86 -3.47
N PHE A 579 -14.21 -17.43 -2.76
CA PHE A 579 -12.81 -17.51 -3.18
C PHE A 579 -12.48 -18.98 -3.50
N LEU A 580 -12.67 -19.37 -4.76
CA LEU A 580 -11.97 -20.51 -5.33
C LEU A 580 -10.78 -19.89 -6.06
N PRO A 581 -9.54 -20.02 -5.57
CA PRO A 581 -8.41 -19.82 -6.47
C PRO A 581 -8.65 -20.79 -7.62
N ALA A 582 -8.94 -20.26 -8.80
CA ALA A 582 -9.10 -21.08 -9.97
C ALA A 582 -7.76 -21.79 -10.18
N ILE A 583 -7.69 -23.06 -9.78
CA ILE A 583 -6.73 -24.00 -10.35
C ILE A 583 -7.23 -24.22 -11.78
N VAL A 584 -6.90 -23.28 -12.66
CA VAL A 584 -6.99 -23.51 -14.10
C VAL A 584 -5.85 -24.47 -14.40
N LYS A 585 -6.21 -25.71 -14.74
CA LYS A 585 -5.28 -26.72 -15.22
C LYS A 585 -4.62 -26.31 -16.53
#